data_AF-A0A396C1M0-F1
#
_entry.id   AF-A0A396C1M0-F1
#
_cell.length_a   1.000
_cell.length_b   1.000
_cell.length_c   1.000
_cell.angle_alpha   90.00
_cell.angle_beta   90.00
_cell.angle_gamma   90.00
#
_symmetry.space_group_name_H-M   'P 1'
#
loop_
_entity.id
_entity.type
_entity.pdbx_description
1 polymer ?
#
loop_
_entity_poly.entity_id
_entity_poly.type
_entity_poly.pdbx_seq_one_letter_code
_entity_poly.pdbx_strand_id
1 'polypeptide(L)'
;MLNQNKNTFPGLNNMTVAEVRVMAKVCRSEGDSPENISEIINCVDDCLSILKSASIINRMRGKRKWNQQSARDIVAQRILQLDI
;
A
#
# COMPACT_ATOMS: atom_id res chain seq x y z
N MET A 1 -9.68 22.19 9.53
CA MET A 1 -9.76 20.98 8.68
C MET A 1 -8.98 21.26 7.40
N LEU A 2 -7.76 20.73 7.27
CA LEU A 2 -6.92 20.99 6.08
C LEU A 2 -7.46 20.14 4.93
N ASN A 3 -8.25 20.79 4.07
CA ASN A 3 -8.69 20.27 2.80
C ASN A 3 -7.51 20.39 1.81
N GLN A 4 -6.53 19.51 1.90
CA GLN A 4 -5.51 19.39 0.87
C GLN A 4 -6.13 18.61 -0.28
N ASN A 5 -6.26 19.23 -1.45
CA ASN A 5 -6.56 18.54 -2.69
C ASN A 5 -5.56 17.38 -2.82
N LYS A 6 -6.04 16.16 -2.53
CA LYS A 6 -5.26 14.91 -2.51
C LYS A 6 -4.99 14.48 -3.93
N ASN A 7 -4.15 15.21 -4.63
CA ASN A 7 -3.62 14.72 -5.90
C ASN A 7 -2.63 13.61 -5.55
N THR A 8 -3.03 12.38 -5.84
CA THR A 8 -2.13 11.22 -5.85
C THR A 8 -0.90 11.57 -6.68
N PHE A 9 0.27 11.16 -6.22
CA PHE A 9 1.50 11.40 -6.96
C PHE A 9 1.43 10.65 -8.31
N PRO A 10 1.78 11.28 -9.44
CA PRO A 10 1.72 10.63 -10.74
C PRO A 10 2.53 9.32 -10.77
N GLY A 11 1.88 8.23 -11.18
CA GLY A 11 2.50 6.89 -11.21
C GLY A 11 2.30 6.06 -9.95
N LEU A 12 1.73 6.63 -8.88
CA LEU A 12 1.34 5.91 -7.67
C LEU A 12 -0.19 5.81 -7.55
N ASN A 13 -0.67 4.84 -6.75
CA ASN A 13 -2.09 4.55 -6.60
C ASN A 13 -2.68 5.09 -5.28
N ASN A 14 -1.85 5.24 -4.24
CA ASN A 14 -2.30 5.51 -2.88
C ASN A 14 -1.67 6.75 -2.27
N MET A 15 -0.39 7.00 -2.54
CA MET A 15 0.34 8.11 -1.92
C MET A 15 0.09 9.45 -2.62
N THR A 16 -0.14 10.49 -1.83
CA THR A 16 -0.27 11.88 -2.31
C THR A 16 1.08 12.52 -2.58
N VAL A 17 1.08 13.59 -3.38
CA VAL A 17 2.30 14.39 -3.63
C VAL A 17 2.95 14.88 -2.33
N ALA A 18 2.15 15.24 -1.32
CA ALA A 18 2.66 15.70 -0.04
C ALA A 18 3.36 14.58 0.74
N GLU A 19 2.76 13.39 0.81
CA GLU A 19 3.34 12.22 1.49
C GLU A 19 4.65 11.79 0.81
N VAL A 20 4.66 11.71 -0.53
CA VAL A 20 5.86 11.40 -1.31
C VAL A 20 6.98 12.41 -1.05
N ARG A 21 6.65 13.71 -1.01
CA ARG A 21 7.63 14.77 -0.74
C ARG A 21 8.25 14.64 0.66
N VAL A 22 7.44 14.35 1.67
CA VAL A 22 7.93 14.15 3.04
C VAL A 22 8.84 12.94 3.11
N MET A 23 8.41 11.80 2.55
CA MET A 23 9.21 10.57 2.52
C MET A 23 10.57 10.80 1.82
N ALA A 24 10.54 11.37 0.62
CA ALA A 24 11.76 11.65 -0.15
C ALA A 24 12.74 12.58 0.59
N LYS A 25 12.21 13.54 1.38
CA LYS A 25 13.04 14.43 2.20
C LYS A 25 13.74 13.67 3.33
N VAL A 26 13.04 12.75 3.99
CA VAL A 26 13.60 11.91 5.06
C VAL A 26 14.69 10.99 4.51
N CYS A 27 14.37 10.19 3.50
CA CYS A 27 15.34 9.27 2.88
C CYS A 27 16.59 10.01 2.36
N ARG A 28 16.41 11.19 1.74
CA ARG A 28 17.55 12.02 1.33
C ARG A 28 18.41 12.47 2.52
N SER A 29 17.79 12.82 3.65
CA SER A 29 18.55 13.20 4.86
C SER A 29 19.28 12.03 5.51
N GLU A 30 18.83 10.80 5.24
CA GLU A 30 19.47 9.55 5.68
C GLU A 30 20.58 9.08 4.72
N GLY A 31 20.73 9.75 3.58
CA GLY A 31 21.80 9.49 2.60
C GLY A 31 21.41 8.56 1.45
N ASP A 32 20.11 8.27 1.29
CA ASP A 32 19.65 7.42 0.20
C ASP A 32 19.84 8.08 -1.18
N SER A 33 20.22 7.26 -2.16
CA SER A 33 20.28 7.68 -3.56
C SER A 33 18.88 7.90 -4.12
N PRO A 34 18.71 8.71 -5.19
CA PRO A 34 17.41 8.90 -5.84
C PRO A 34 16.71 7.59 -6.23
N GLU A 35 17.48 6.58 -6.65
CA GLU A 35 16.99 5.26 -7.02
C GLU A 35 16.41 4.52 -5.82
N ASN A 36 17.14 4.48 -4.70
CA ASN A 36 16.68 3.86 -3.46
C ASN A 36 15.42 4.57 -2.93
N ILE A 37 15.39 5.91 -2.98
CA ILE A 37 14.23 6.70 -2.58
C ILE A 37 12.99 6.30 -3.39
N SER A 38 13.15 6.18 -4.71
CA SER A 38 12.09 5.76 -5.61
C SER A 38 11.60 4.35 -5.29
N GLU A 39 12.51 3.40 -5.05
CA GLU A 39 12.17 2.01 -4.70
C GLU A 39 11.39 1.93 -3.38
N ILE A 40 11.83 2.65 -2.35
CA ILE A 40 11.13 2.74 -1.06
C ILE A 40 9.71 3.29 -1.23
N ILE A 41 9.55 4.38 -1.99
CA ILE A 41 8.24 4.99 -2.22
C ILE A 41 7.29 4.02 -2.95
N ASN A 42 7.78 3.34 -3.99
CA ASN A 42 6.97 2.36 -4.72
C ASN A 42 6.57 1.17 -3.83
N CYS A 43 7.52 0.64 -3.04
CA CYS A 43 7.25 -0.43 -2.09
C CYS A 43 6.15 -0.05 -1.08
N VAL A 44 6.21 1.17 -0.54
CA VAL A 44 5.17 1.68 0.38
C VAL A 44 3.82 1.81 -0.32
N ASP A 45 3.77 2.32 -1.55
CA ASP A 45 2.53 2.41 -2.32
C ASP A 45 1.90 1.04 -2.58
N ASP A 46 2.72 0.03 -2.90
CA ASP A 46 2.28 -1.35 -3.09
C ASP A 46 1.75 -1.96 -1.79
N CYS A 47 2.43 -1.74 -0.66
CA CYS A 47 1.94 -2.16 0.64
C CYS A 47 0.56 -1.55 0.97
N LEU A 48 0.34 -0.27 0.63
CA LEU A 48 -0.94 0.39 0.80
C LEU A 48 -2.04 -0.22 -0.09
N SER A 49 -1.71 -0.61 -1.32
CA SER A 49 -2.62 -1.33 -2.22
C SER A 49 -3.04 -2.69 -1.63
N ILE A 50 -2.08 -3.43 -1.07
CA ILE A 50 -2.33 -4.71 -0.40
C ILE A 50 -3.23 -4.49 0.83
N LEU A 51 -2.94 -3.49 1.67
CA LEU A 51 -3.75 -3.17 2.84
C LEU A 51 -5.18 -2.76 2.50
N LYS A 52 -5.37 -1.95 1.46
CA LYS A 52 -6.72 -1.61 0.96
C LYS A 52 -7.47 -2.85 0.52
N SER A 53 -6.82 -3.72 -0.26
CA SER A 53 -7.41 -4.98 -0.72
C SER A 53 -7.80 -5.87 0.47
N ALA A 54 -6.90 -6.03 1.43
CA ALA A 54 -7.14 -6.75 2.69
C ALA A 54 -8.34 -6.19 3.48
N SER A 55 -8.49 -4.87 3.56
CA SER A 55 -9.60 -4.23 4.26
C SER A 55 -10.96 -4.48 3.57
N ILE A 56 -11.00 -4.43 2.24
CA ILE A 56 -12.20 -4.73 1.43
C ILE A 56 -12.58 -6.20 1.61
N ILE A 57 -11.60 -7.08 1.52
CA ILE A 57 -11.74 -8.50 1.75
C ILE A 57 -12.30 -8.80 3.16
N ASN A 58 -11.75 -8.16 4.19
CA ASN A 58 -12.24 -8.30 5.56
C ASN A 58 -13.66 -7.77 5.74
N ARG A 59 -14.07 -6.74 4.98
CA ARG A 59 -15.45 -6.24 4.98
C ARG A 59 -16.42 -7.21 4.30
N MET A 60 -15.93 -7.98 3.33
CA MET A 60 -16.67 -9.02 2.60
C MET A 60 -16.60 -10.39 3.30
N ARG A 61 -15.94 -10.51 4.46
CA ARG A 61 -15.86 -11.75 5.26
C ARG A 61 -17.26 -12.30 5.50
N GLY A 62 -17.44 -13.58 5.21
CA GLY A 62 -18.66 -14.29 5.54
C GLY A 62 -18.96 -14.17 7.05
N LYS A 63 -20.24 -13.93 7.37
CA LYS A 63 -20.69 -13.66 8.76
C LYS A 63 -20.53 -14.86 9.71
N ARG A 64 -20.16 -16.05 9.23
CA ARG A 64 -20.14 -17.30 10.01
C ARG A 64 -18.72 -17.89 10.01
N LYS A 65 -18.32 -18.52 11.12
CA LYS A 65 -16.96 -19.10 11.28
C LYS A 65 -16.50 -19.98 10.10
N TRP A 66 -17.41 -20.72 9.47
CA TRP A 66 -17.08 -21.61 8.36
C TRP A 66 -16.77 -20.91 7.03
N ASN A 67 -17.19 -19.65 6.84
CA ASN A 67 -16.94 -18.85 5.63
C ASN A 67 -16.12 -17.57 5.90
N GLN A 68 -15.40 -17.54 7.03
CA GLN A 68 -14.71 -16.36 7.54
C GLN A 68 -13.21 -16.39 7.22
N GLN A 69 -12.83 -16.16 5.95
CA GLN A 69 -11.42 -16.07 5.55
C GLN A 69 -10.79 -14.75 6.02
N SER A 70 -9.64 -14.79 6.70
CA SER A 70 -8.95 -13.55 7.06
C SER A 70 -8.29 -12.90 5.85
N ALA A 71 -8.06 -11.59 5.90
CA ALA A 71 -7.26 -10.93 4.88
C ALA A 71 -5.88 -11.58 4.70
N ARG A 72 -5.26 -12.08 5.79
CA ARG A 72 -3.99 -12.82 5.70
C ARG A 72 -4.14 -14.07 4.84
N ASP A 73 -5.20 -14.85 5.05
CA ASP A 73 -5.44 -16.08 4.29
C ASP A 73 -5.66 -15.78 2.81
N ILE A 74 -6.33 -14.67 2.49
CA ILE A 74 -6.64 -14.29 1.11
C ILE A 74 -5.43 -13.68 0.40
N VAL A 75 -4.63 -12.87 1.09
CA VAL A 75 -3.35 -12.38 0.57
C VAL A 75 -2.41 -13.56 0.32
N ALA A 76 -2.30 -14.49 1.28
CA ALA A 76 -1.49 -15.70 1.13
C ALA A 76 -1.97 -16.57 -0.04
N GLN A 77 -3.29 -16.78 -0.19
CA GLN A 77 -3.84 -17.51 -1.35
C GLN A 77 -3.52 -16.83 -2.68
N ARG A 78 -3.69 -15.50 -2.78
CA ARG A 78 -3.41 -14.77 -4.03
C ARG A 78 -1.93 -14.78 -4.39
N ILE A 79 -1.03 -14.62 -3.42
CA ILE A 79 0.42 -14.67 -3.65
C ILE A 79 0.82 -16.08 -4.08
N LEU A 80 0.36 -17.13 -3.38
CA LEU A 80 0.67 -18.52 -3.73
C LEU A 80 0.06 -18.98 -5.06
N GLN A 81 -1.03 -18.35 -5.52
CA GLN A 81 -1.60 -18.61 -6.86
C GLN A 81 -0.81 -17.94 -7.99
N LEU A 82 0.03 -16.94 -7.70
CA LEU A 82 0.90 -16.29 -8.67
C LEU A 82 2.24 -17.04 -8.86
N ASP A 83 2.54 -18.02 -8.00
CA ASP A 83 3.71 -18.91 -8.08
C ASP A 83 3.45 -20.19 -8.93
N ILE A 84 2.46 -20.16 -9.85
CA ILE A 84 2.17 -21.25 -10.81
C ILE A 84 2.31 -20.74 -12.24
#